data_AF-A0A4Y2RWV5-F1
#
_entry.id   AF-A0A4Y2RWV5-F1
#
_cell.length_a   1.000
_cell.length_b   1.000
_cell.length_c   1.000
_cell.angle_alpha   90.00
_cell.angle_beta   90.00
_cell.angle_gamma   90.00
#
_symmetry.space_group_name_H-M   'P 1'
#
loop_
_entity.id
_entity.type
_entity.pdbx_description
1 polymer ?
#
loop_
_entity_poly.entity_id
_entity_poly.type
_entity_poly.pdbx_seq_one_letter_code
_entity_poly.pdbx_strand_id
1 'polypeptide(L)'
;MDRSKIQAFIISDDQRLFSTPSKLENSERYLKYAKKPSHILSLLCWTDLLEDSEKSSSTKRIITRILPVLLLLFTVDIVVASLIPVNVDFFRTLLYLYSYFMSVPIWFAMRHRRKQLTAFLRLLHEIHRQTMTWKISLTLYGIFISPLIVAALNAISRYRPQIATQLAYGYAIDNLYAQLVLIFIKSVLYSAIYPMCPTIAAFSLCLFCQRICDQVRSLTLLIEKCSPKQFTVSFQSNILNQKRRIDDALFLLQKVFYLPSFLICAASFCSCCTLVAWILKRFDYSVELATMLTFFLYFFMCGVSLLACLWTAGGLPVELEEFNEEFHKKAQLRLLVN
;
A
#
# COMPACT_ATOMS: atom_id res chain seq x y z
N MET A 1 5.85 41.88 37.77
CA MET A 1 5.24 40.55 37.53
C MET A 1 5.75 40.08 36.19
N ASP A 2 6.72 39.17 36.22
CA ASP A 2 7.74 39.01 35.17
C ASP A 2 7.34 37.92 34.16
N ARG A 3 7.24 38.28 32.88
CA ARG A 3 6.75 37.42 31.77
C ARG A 3 7.67 36.21 31.48
N SER A 4 8.87 36.18 32.05
CA SER A 4 9.85 35.09 31.91
C SER A 4 9.51 33.83 32.71
N LYS A 5 8.68 33.93 33.76
CA LYS A 5 8.29 32.76 34.58
C LYS A 5 7.15 31.92 34.00
N ILE A 6 6.42 32.44 33.02
CA ILE A 6 5.30 31.71 32.38
C ILE A 6 5.79 30.85 31.20
N GLN A 7 6.89 31.23 30.54
CA GLN A 7 7.48 30.43 29.46
C GLN A 7 8.25 29.19 29.95
N ALA A 8 8.71 29.19 31.20
CA ALA A 8 9.38 28.02 31.79
C ALA A 8 8.41 26.88 32.17
N PHE A 9 7.12 27.17 32.32
CA PHE A 9 6.10 26.18 32.72
C PHE A 9 5.43 25.47 31.53
N ILE A 10 5.54 26.00 30.31
CA ILE A 10 4.91 25.43 29.10
C ILE A 10 5.91 24.59 28.28
N ILE A 11 7.22 24.70 28.54
CA ILE A 11 8.27 23.99 27.78
C ILE A 11 8.84 22.78 28.56
N SER A 12 8.44 22.57 29.82
CA SER A 12 9.08 21.60 30.72
C SER A 12 8.43 20.21 30.79
N ASP A 13 7.18 20.02 30.37
CA ASP A 13 6.47 18.74 30.58
C ASP A 13 6.42 17.81 29.36
N ASP A 14 6.66 18.31 28.15
CA ASP A 14 6.70 17.48 26.93
C ASP A 14 8.07 16.83 26.63
N GLN A 15 9.13 17.22 27.36
CA GLN A 15 10.48 16.69 27.15
C GLN A 15 10.96 15.68 28.22
N ARG A 16 10.14 15.39 29.24
CA ARG A 16 10.54 14.46 30.32
C ARG A 16 10.13 12.99 30.10
N LEU A 17 9.37 12.64 29.06
CA LEU A 17 9.05 11.23 28.77
C LEU A 17 10.16 10.44 28.04
N PHE A 18 11.28 11.09 27.67
CA PHE A 18 12.40 10.45 26.95
C PHE A 18 13.75 10.60 27.66
N SER A 19 13.80 10.48 28.98
CA SER A 19 15.09 10.33 29.68
C SER A 19 15.02 9.36 30.86
N THR A 20 15.27 8.09 30.55
CA THR A 20 15.92 7.18 31.51
C THR A 20 16.80 6.20 30.72
N PRO A 21 18.14 6.42 30.71
CA PRO A 21 19.08 5.52 30.06
C PRO A 21 19.65 4.57 31.12
N SER A 22 19.03 3.41 31.34
CA SER A 22 19.67 2.34 32.13
C SER A 22 19.06 0.93 32.00
N LYS A 23 18.12 0.70 31.07
CA LYS A 23 17.64 -0.66 30.74
C LYS A 23 17.60 -0.95 29.23
N LEU A 24 18.28 -0.13 28.44
CA LEU A 24 18.38 -0.28 26.98
C LEU A 24 19.62 -1.07 26.54
N GLU A 25 20.29 -1.79 27.45
CA GLU A 25 21.50 -2.57 27.16
C GLU A 25 21.22 -4.07 26.96
N ASN A 26 19.94 -4.47 26.90
CA ASN A 26 19.51 -5.84 26.57
C ASN A 26 18.75 -5.92 25.24
N SER A 27 18.98 -4.97 24.31
CA SER A 27 18.28 -4.89 23.01
C SER A 27 18.68 -5.98 22.00
N GLU A 28 19.59 -6.89 22.33
CA GLU A 28 20.09 -7.94 21.42
C GLU A 28 19.20 -9.19 21.32
N ARG A 29 18.12 -9.32 22.12
CA ARG A 29 17.33 -10.58 22.17
C ARG A 29 15.94 -10.60 21.54
N TYR A 30 15.45 -9.52 20.95
CA TYR A 30 14.04 -9.46 20.47
C TYR A 30 13.84 -9.53 18.95
N LEU A 31 14.87 -9.84 18.18
CA LEU A 31 14.84 -9.98 16.72
C LEU A 31 14.36 -11.36 16.25
N LYS A 32 13.26 -11.88 16.81
CA LYS A 32 12.56 -13.03 16.24
C LYS A 32 11.16 -12.62 15.81
N TYR A 33 11.09 -11.97 14.64
CA TYR A 33 9.97 -12.28 13.75
C TYR A 33 9.83 -13.81 13.71
N ALA A 34 8.60 -14.32 13.81
CA ALA A 34 8.33 -15.75 13.90
C ALA A 34 9.20 -16.58 12.93
N LYS A 35 9.53 -17.84 13.30
CA LYS A 35 10.36 -18.78 12.51
C LYS A 35 10.01 -18.86 11.00
N LYS A 36 8.82 -18.43 10.58
CA LYS A 36 8.46 -18.08 9.21
C LYS A 36 7.89 -16.64 9.15
N PRO A 37 8.60 -15.66 8.54
CA PRO A 37 8.03 -14.34 8.31
C PRO A 37 6.86 -14.44 7.32
N SER A 38 5.82 -13.63 7.52
CA SER A 38 4.71 -13.56 6.55
C SER A 38 5.21 -13.07 5.18
N HIS A 39 4.59 -13.51 4.09
CA HIS A 39 4.99 -13.12 2.73
C HIS A 39 5.03 -11.59 2.54
N ILE A 40 4.14 -10.85 3.21
CA ILE A 40 4.11 -9.37 3.17
C ILE A 40 5.28 -8.76 3.93
N LEU A 41 5.61 -9.30 5.10
CA LEU A 41 6.77 -8.80 5.84
C LEU A 41 8.06 -9.07 5.06
N SER A 42 8.16 -10.24 4.43
CA SER A 42 9.25 -10.56 3.50
C SER A 42 9.29 -9.54 2.37
N LEU A 43 8.16 -9.29 1.70
CA LEU A 43 8.05 -8.31 0.62
C LEU A 43 8.51 -6.91 1.06
N LEU A 44 7.99 -6.40 2.17
CA LEU A 44 8.36 -5.09 2.74
C LEU A 44 9.85 -5.00 3.13
N CYS A 45 10.44 -6.11 3.56
CA CYS A 45 11.89 -6.19 3.81
C CYS A 45 12.69 -6.12 2.51
N TRP A 46 12.30 -6.88 1.48
CA TRP A 46 12.98 -6.91 0.18
C TRP A 46 12.88 -5.56 -0.57
N THR A 47 11.80 -4.82 -0.35
CA THR A 47 11.58 -3.50 -0.94
C THR A 47 12.26 -2.34 -0.19
N ASP A 48 12.99 -2.61 0.89
CA ASP A 48 13.59 -1.58 1.76
C ASP A 48 12.60 -0.57 2.35
N LEU A 49 11.37 -1.02 2.61
CA LEU A 49 10.37 -0.21 3.29
C LEU A 49 10.47 -0.31 4.81
N LEU A 50 11.40 -1.12 5.34
CA LEU A 50 11.61 -1.36 6.77
C LEU A 50 13.03 -1.01 7.19
N GLU A 51 13.15 -0.37 8.36
CA GLU A 51 14.44 0.05 8.93
C GLU A 51 15.37 -1.14 9.23
N ASP A 52 14.78 -2.30 9.56
CA ASP A 52 15.52 -3.53 9.83
C ASP A 52 16.10 -4.20 8.57
N SER A 53 15.81 -3.68 7.36
CA SER A 53 16.36 -4.18 6.09
C SER A 53 17.88 -3.96 6.00
N GLU A 54 18.41 -2.88 6.57
CA GLU A 54 19.85 -2.53 6.53
C GLU A 54 20.73 -3.40 7.44
N LYS A 55 20.14 -4.05 8.45
CA LYS A 55 20.84 -4.88 9.44
C LYS A 55 20.93 -6.36 9.04
N SER A 56 20.17 -6.80 8.04
CA SER A 56 19.92 -8.22 7.80
C SER A 56 20.86 -8.92 6.80
N SER A 57 21.54 -8.23 5.88
CA SER A 57 22.62 -8.79 5.03
C SER A 57 23.21 -7.73 4.08
N SER A 58 24.45 -7.91 3.62
CA SER A 58 25.09 -7.07 2.60
C SER A 58 24.31 -7.04 1.28
N THR A 59 23.70 -8.16 0.89
CA THR A 59 22.85 -8.29 -0.32
C THR A 59 21.63 -7.39 -0.27
N LYS A 60 20.97 -7.27 0.89
CA LYS A 60 19.80 -6.39 1.04
C LYS A 60 20.16 -4.93 0.83
N ARG A 61 21.30 -4.46 1.39
CA ARG A 61 21.79 -3.07 1.17
C ARG A 61 22.01 -2.75 -0.31
N ILE A 62 22.50 -3.70 -1.10
CA ILE A 62 22.71 -3.47 -2.54
C ILE A 62 21.36 -3.26 -3.23
N ILE A 63 20.39 -4.15 -2.98
CA ILE A 63 19.03 -4.05 -3.53
C ILE A 63 18.35 -2.74 -3.12
N THR A 64 18.56 -2.30 -1.86
CA THR A 64 17.98 -1.05 -1.34
C THR A 64 18.40 0.20 -2.12
N ARG A 65 19.60 0.19 -2.72
CA ARG A 65 20.14 1.29 -3.52
C ARG A 65 19.81 1.16 -5.00
N ILE A 66 19.78 -0.08 -5.51
CA ILE A 66 19.48 -0.36 -6.92
C ILE A 66 18.01 -0.08 -7.24
N LEU A 67 17.09 -0.47 -6.35
CA LEU A 67 15.65 -0.42 -6.64
C LEU A 67 15.12 1.00 -6.94
N PRO A 68 15.47 2.07 -6.18
CA PRO A 68 15.10 3.44 -6.54
C PRO A 68 15.72 3.92 -7.86
N VAL A 69 16.97 3.53 -8.14
CA VAL A 69 17.66 3.90 -9.39
C VAL A 69 16.97 3.24 -10.58
N LEU A 70 16.60 1.97 -10.47
CA LEU A 70 15.81 1.27 -11.48
C LEU A 70 14.44 1.95 -11.68
N LEU A 71 13.72 2.27 -10.60
CA LEU A 71 12.43 2.97 -10.68
C LEU A 71 12.52 4.29 -11.45
N LEU A 72 13.54 5.11 -11.16
CA LEU A 72 13.79 6.35 -11.89
C LEU A 72 14.17 6.10 -13.34
N LEU A 73 15.11 5.19 -13.60
CA LEU A 73 15.60 4.87 -14.94
C LEU A 73 14.44 4.44 -15.86
N PHE A 74 13.60 3.53 -15.39
CA PHE A 74 12.48 3.03 -16.18
C PHE A 74 11.35 4.05 -16.33
N THR A 75 11.14 4.91 -15.32
CA THR A 75 10.18 6.02 -15.46
C THR A 75 10.64 6.98 -16.54
N VAL A 76 11.93 7.33 -16.58
CA VAL A 76 12.51 8.15 -17.67
C VAL A 76 12.40 7.42 -19.00
N ASP A 77 12.73 6.13 -19.07
CA ASP A 77 12.61 5.29 -20.28
C ASP A 77 11.19 5.35 -20.86
N ILE A 78 10.17 5.19 -20.01
CA ILE A 78 8.78 5.22 -20.44
C ILE A 78 8.35 6.62 -20.89
N VAL A 79 8.76 7.67 -20.19
CA VAL A 79 8.47 9.05 -20.61
C VAL A 79 9.08 9.31 -21.99
N VAL A 80 10.33 8.92 -22.21
CA VAL A 80 11.00 9.05 -23.53
C VAL A 80 10.28 8.24 -24.60
N ALA A 81 9.98 6.95 -24.34
CA ALA A 81 9.25 6.10 -25.28
C ALA A 81 7.81 6.58 -25.56
N SER A 82 7.21 7.32 -24.62
CA SER A 82 5.87 7.91 -24.74
C SER A 82 5.87 9.20 -25.58
N LEU A 83 6.98 9.93 -25.60
CA LEU A 83 7.14 11.17 -26.37
C LEU A 83 7.48 10.94 -27.84
N ILE A 84 7.95 9.75 -28.20
CA ILE A 84 8.29 9.41 -29.59
C ILE A 84 6.99 9.08 -30.34
N PRO A 85 6.62 9.88 -31.36
CA PRO A 85 5.36 9.73 -32.07
C PRO A 85 5.44 8.56 -33.05
N VAL A 86 5.36 7.35 -32.54
CA VAL A 86 4.92 6.19 -33.31
C VAL A 86 3.40 6.20 -33.23
N ASN A 87 2.70 5.98 -34.34
CA ASN A 87 1.24 6.03 -34.49
C ASN A 87 0.50 5.12 -33.48
N VAL A 88 0.34 5.59 -32.25
CA VAL A 88 -0.09 4.84 -31.08
C VAL A 88 -1.24 5.59 -30.41
N ASP A 89 -2.23 4.83 -29.93
CA ASP A 89 -3.39 5.35 -29.22
C ASP A 89 -2.99 6.28 -28.07
N PHE A 90 -3.34 7.56 -28.18
CA PHE A 90 -3.14 8.61 -27.16
C PHE A 90 -3.54 8.13 -25.75
N PHE A 91 -4.64 7.37 -25.64
CA PHE A 91 -5.12 6.81 -24.38
C PHE A 91 -4.15 5.84 -23.73
N ARG A 92 -3.44 5.03 -24.53
CA ARG A 92 -2.43 4.07 -24.03
C ARG A 92 -1.24 4.82 -23.43
N THR A 93 -0.76 5.84 -24.13
CA THR A 93 0.32 6.71 -23.67
C THR A 93 -0.07 7.47 -22.40
N LEU A 94 -1.28 8.02 -22.37
CA LEU A 94 -1.80 8.76 -21.22
C LEU A 94 -1.93 7.86 -19.98
N LEU A 95 -2.44 6.64 -20.15
CA LEU A 95 -2.56 5.65 -19.09
C LEU A 95 -1.20 5.32 -18.49
N TYR A 96 -0.17 5.11 -19.32
CA TYR A 96 1.20 4.92 -18.82
C TYR A 96 1.71 6.17 -18.10
N LEU A 97 1.57 7.37 -18.66
CA LEU A 97 2.12 8.57 -18.03
C LEU A 97 1.55 8.81 -16.61
N TYR A 98 0.22 8.81 -16.43
CA TYR A 98 -0.38 9.02 -15.09
C TYR A 98 0.11 7.99 -14.07
N SER A 99 0.16 6.76 -14.52
CA SER A 99 0.58 5.60 -13.76
C SER A 99 2.02 5.73 -13.25
N TYR A 100 2.96 6.03 -14.16
CA TYR A 100 4.37 6.12 -13.82
C TYR A 100 4.70 7.37 -13.01
N PHE A 101 4.11 8.53 -13.36
CA PHE A 101 4.30 9.77 -12.60
C PHE A 101 3.86 9.65 -11.14
N MET A 102 2.82 8.87 -10.86
CA MET A 102 2.34 8.67 -9.48
C MET A 102 3.09 7.57 -8.72
N SER A 103 3.63 6.56 -9.43
CA SER A 103 4.35 5.43 -8.80
C SER A 103 5.62 5.83 -8.04
N VAL A 104 6.42 6.75 -8.60
CA VAL A 104 7.70 7.18 -8.01
C VAL A 104 7.47 7.97 -6.70
N PRO A 105 6.57 8.98 -6.65
CA PRO A 105 6.25 9.67 -5.41
C PRO A 105 5.63 8.76 -4.34
N ILE A 106 4.78 7.79 -4.72
CA ILE A 106 4.25 6.78 -3.78
C ILE A 106 5.40 6.04 -3.10
N TRP A 107 6.33 5.52 -3.90
CA TRP A 107 7.47 4.77 -3.39
C TRP A 107 8.37 5.62 -2.48
N PHE A 108 8.69 6.83 -2.91
CA PHE A 108 9.54 7.74 -2.16
C PHE A 108 8.89 8.16 -0.84
N ALA A 109 7.58 8.44 -0.84
CA ALA A 109 6.82 8.78 0.35
C ALA A 109 6.84 7.64 1.39
N MET A 110 6.59 6.39 0.94
CA MET A 110 6.65 5.22 1.82
C MET A 110 8.06 5.00 2.37
N ARG A 111 9.10 5.11 1.53
CA ARG A 111 10.49 4.95 1.95
C ARG A 111 10.92 6.01 2.97
N HIS A 112 10.55 7.27 2.77
CA HIS A 112 10.85 8.36 3.70
C HIS A 112 10.21 8.12 5.09
N ARG A 113 9.10 7.38 5.14
CA ARG A 113 8.40 7.02 6.39
C ARG A 113 8.72 5.59 6.89
N ARG A 114 9.77 4.92 6.39
CA ARG A 114 10.11 3.51 6.75
C ARG A 114 10.25 3.24 8.25
N LYS A 115 10.73 4.22 9.03
CA LYS A 115 10.83 4.11 10.49
C LYS A 115 9.46 4.01 11.15
N GLN A 116 8.52 4.83 10.68
CA GLN A 116 7.13 4.85 11.18
C GLN A 116 6.40 3.59 10.76
N LEU A 117 6.63 3.09 9.54
CA LEU A 117 6.10 1.80 9.09
C LEU A 117 6.63 0.64 9.94
N THR A 118 7.91 0.67 10.31
CA THR A 118 8.51 -0.35 11.18
C THR A 118 7.91 -0.30 12.59
N ALA A 119 7.73 0.90 13.16
CA ALA A 119 7.06 1.09 14.45
C ALA A 119 5.61 0.60 14.41
N PHE A 120 4.87 0.95 13.35
CA PHE A 120 3.50 0.50 13.12
C PHE A 120 3.40 -1.03 13.11
N LEU A 121 4.26 -1.70 12.34
CA LEU A 121 4.24 -3.17 12.25
C LEU A 121 4.57 -3.85 13.58
N ARG A 122 5.47 -3.27 14.38
CA ARG A 122 5.78 -3.79 15.72
C ARG A 122 4.56 -3.67 16.64
N LEU A 123 3.92 -2.50 16.64
CA LEU A 123 2.70 -2.26 17.41
C LEU A 123 1.57 -3.20 16.99
N LEU A 124 1.34 -3.35 15.68
CA LEU A 124 0.33 -4.26 15.14
C LEU A 124 0.62 -5.73 15.52
N HIS A 125 1.88 -6.14 15.51
CA HIS A 125 2.29 -7.50 15.88
C HIS A 125 2.11 -7.80 17.37
N GLU A 126 2.38 -6.82 18.22
CA GLU A 126 2.18 -6.93 19.67
C GLU A 126 0.69 -7.06 20.02
N ILE A 127 -0.18 -6.36 19.29
CA ILE A 127 -1.62 -6.41 19.50
C ILE A 127 -2.24 -7.71 18.94
N HIS A 128 -1.74 -8.21 17.80
CA HIS A 128 -2.29 -9.42 17.18
C HIS A 128 -1.28 -10.24 16.39
N ARG A 129 -1.24 -11.56 16.65
CA ARG A 129 -0.35 -12.49 15.95
C ARG A 129 -0.92 -12.85 14.58
N GLN A 130 -0.24 -12.41 13.54
CA GLN A 130 -0.64 -12.56 12.15
C GLN A 130 -0.62 -14.02 11.66
N THR A 131 -1.78 -14.56 11.31
CA THR A 131 -1.92 -15.71 10.40
C THR A 131 -2.38 -15.23 9.04
N MET A 132 -1.58 -15.50 8.01
CA MET A 132 -1.95 -15.24 6.63
C MET A 132 -3.03 -16.23 6.21
N THR A 133 -4.22 -15.73 5.83
CA THR A 133 -5.24 -16.60 5.26
C THR A 133 -4.86 -16.95 3.81
N TRP A 134 -5.26 -18.14 3.36
CA TRP A 134 -5.04 -18.59 1.97
C TRP A 134 -5.51 -17.54 0.94
N LYS A 135 -6.63 -16.86 1.22
CA LYS A 135 -7.21 -15.82 0.36
C LYS A 135 -6.24 -14.66 0.13
N ILE A 136 -5.62 -14.14 1.20
CA ILE A 136 -4.70 -13.00 1.12
C ILE A 136 -3.44 -13.41 0.33
N SER A 137 -2.94 -14.64 0.53
CA SER A 137 -1.82 -15.16 -0.26
C SER A 137 -2.17 -15.28 -1.74
N LEU A 138 -3.36 -15.79 -2.08
CA LEU A 138 -3.81 -15.93 -3.46
C LEU A 138 -3.93 -14.56 -4.17
N THR A 139 -4.47 -13.54 -3.50
CA THR A 139 -4.54 -12.18 -4.04
C THR A 139 -3.14 -11.62 -4.31
N LEU A 140 -2.20 -11.84 -3.38
CA LEU A 140 -0.82 -11.40 -3.53
C LEU A 140 -0.15 -12.06 -4.75
N TYR A 141 -0.33 -13.37 -4.95
CA TYR A 141 0.16 -14.06 -6.15
C TYR A 141 -0.48 -13.52 -7.44
N GLY A 142 -1.78 -13.23 -7.42
CA GLY A 142 -2.47 -12.61 -8.55
C GLY A 142 -1.86 -11.25 -8.95
N ILE A 143 -1.50 -10.42 -7.97
CA ILE A 143 -0.82 -9.13 -8.22
C ILE A 143 0.54 -9.35 -8.88
N PHE A 144 1.29 -10.38 -8.48
CA PHE A 144 2.60 -10.68 -9.07
C PHE A 144 2.53 -11.30 -10.48
N ILE A 145 1.48 -12.05 -10.79
CA ILE A 145 1.32 -12.72 -12.09
C ILE A 145 0.74 -11.77 -13.14
N SER A 146 -0.06 -10.77 -12.76
CA SER A 146 -0.74 -9.89 -13.72
C SER A 146 0.20 -9.18 -14.73
N PRO A 147 1.42 -8.73 -14.36
CA PRO A 147 2.39 -8.19 -15.32
C PRO A 147 2.84 -9.18 -16.39
N LEU A 148 2.95 -10.47 -16.06
CA LEU A 148 3.33 -11.52 -17.00
C LEU A 148 2.22 -11.75 -18.02
N ILE A 149 0.96 -11.73 -17.57
CA ILE A 149 -0.21 -11.86 -18.45
C ILE A 149 -0.27 -10.67 -19.42
N VAL A 150 -0.11 -9.44 -18.92
CA VAL A 150 -0.10 -8.23 -19.75
C VAL A 150 1.05 -8.26 -20.76
N ALA A 151 2.25 -8.66 -20.34
CA ALA A 151 3.40 -8.77 -21.23
C ALA A 151 3.18 -9.83 -22.33
N ALA A 152 2.59 -10.97 -21.99
CA ALA A 152 2.23 -12.00 -22.95
C ALA A 152 1.19 -11.52 -23.95
N LEU A 153 0.13 -10.82 -23.49
CA LEU A 153 -0.90 -10.24 -24.35
C LEU A 153 -0.33 -9.20 -25.32
N ASN A 154 0.55 -8.32 -24.85
CA ASN A 154 1.25 -7.35 -25.70
C ASN A 154 2.14 -8.03 -26.74
N ALA A 155 2.82 -9.13 -26.36
CA ALA A 155 3.72 -9.86 -27.25
C ALA A 155 2.97 -10.58 -28.38
N ILE A 156 1.75 -11.09 -28.14
CA ILE A 156 0.94 -11.80 -29.15
C ILE A 156 0.00 -10.88 -29.95
N SER A 157 -0.08 -9.59 -29.61
CA SER A 157 -0.97 -8.64 -30.29
C SER A 157 -0.56 -8.41 -31.76
N ARG A 158 -1.54 -8.17 -32.63
CA ARG A 158 -1.35 -7.70 -34.01
C ARG A 158 -0.65 -6.34 -34.06
N TYR A 159 -0.74 -5.53 -33.00
CA TYR A 159 -0.03 -4.25 -32.87
C TYR A 159 1.44 -4.39 -32.40
N ARG A 160 1.93 -5.62 -32.26
CA ARG A 160 3.30 -5.94 -31.86
C ARG A 160 4.39 -5.16 -32.62
N PRO A 161 4.41 -5.03 -33.97
CA PRO A 161 5.47 -4.28 -34.63
C PRO A 161 5.46 -2.80 -34.25
N GLN A 162 4.29 -2.18 -34.08
CA GLN A 162 4.19 -0.80 -33.60
C GLN A 162 4.65 -0.67 -32.15
N ILE A 163 4.28 -1.62 -31.28
CA ILE A 163 4.71 -1.65 -29.88
C ILE A 163 6.23 -1.82 -29.80
N ALA A 164 6.81 -2.76 -30.54
CA ALA A 164 8.26 -2.98 -30.57
C ALA A 164 9.01 -1.74 -31.05
N THR A 165 8.52 -1.08 -32.11
CA THR A 165 9.12 0.15 -32.64
C THR A 165 9.09 1.27 -31.62
N GLN A 166 7.97 1.44 -30.89
CA GLN A 166 7.87 2.42 -29.80
C GLN A 166 8.86 2.10 -28.67
N LEU A 167 8.93 0.85 -28.25
CA LEU A 167 9.83 0.39 -27.19
C LEU A 167 11.32 0.44 -27.59
N ALA A 168 11.60 0.45 -28.89
CA ALA A 168 12.92 0.63 -29.50
C ALA A 168 13.18 2.08 -29.94
N TYR A 169 12.45 3.05 -29.37
CA TYR A 169 12.63 4.49 -29.60
C TYR A 169 12.50 4.91 -31.07
N GLY A 170 11.55 4.32 -31.80
CA GLY A 170 11.29 4.62 -33.21
C GLY A 170 12.10 3.77 -34.19
N TYR A 171 13.01 2.92 -33.70
CA TYR A 171 13.75 1.99 -34.57
C TYR A 171 12.86 0.80 -34.95
N ALA A 172 12.65 0.61 -36.26
CA ALA A 172 11.92 -0.53 -36.78
C ALA A 172 12.73 -1.82 -36.59
N ILE A 173 12.14 -2.81 -35.95
CA ILE A 173 12.76 -4.13 -35.75
C ILE A 173 12.02 -5.12 -36.63
N ASP A 174 12.64 -5.63 -37.69
CA ASP A 174 11.97 -6.58 -38.60
C ASP A 174 11.95 -8.01 -38.06
N ASN A 175 12.93 -8.35 -37.21
CA ASN A 175 13.06 -9.71 -36.67
C ASN A 175 11.94 -10.03 -35.65
N LEU A 176 11.15 -11.06 -35.95
CA LEU A 176 10.04 -11.54 -35.13
C LEU A 176 10.44 -11.82 -33.67
N TYR A 177 11.53 -12.55 -33.46
CA TYR A 177 12.00 -12.98 -32.15
C TYR A 177 12.50 -11.78 -31.33
N ALA A 178 13.20 -10.86 -31.98
CA ALA A 178 13.67 -9.64 -31.33
C ALA A 178 12.50 -8.77 -30.85
N GLN A 179 11.44 -8.64 -31.67
CA GLN A 179 10.21 -7.94 -31.24
C GLN A 179 9.57 -8.60 -30.02
N LEU A 180 9.42 -9.94 -30.03
CA LEU A 180 8.80 -10.67 -28.92
C LEU A 180 9.59 -10.52 -27.62
N VAL A 181 10.91 -10.72 -27.67
CA VAL A 181 11.80 -10.62 -26.51
C VAL A 181 11.79 -9.19 -25.96
N LEU A 182 11.91 -8.18 -26.82
CA LEU A 182 11.90 -6.77 -26.41
C LEU A 182 10.58 -6.40 -25.73
N ILE A 183 9.45 -6.75 -26.35
CA ILE A 183 8.12 -6.44 -25.81
C ILE A 183 7.93 -7.14 -24.48
N PHE A 184 8.27 -8.42 -24.38
CA PHE A 184 8.09 -9.17 -23.15
C PHE A 184 8.92 -8.59 -22.00
N ILE A 185 10.23 -8.39 -22.21
CA ILE A 185 11.14 -7.88 -21.19
C ILE A 185 10.72 -6.48 -20.74
N LYS A 186 10.54 -5.54 -21.67
CA LYS A 186 10.15 -4.17 -21.34
C LYS A 186 8.75 -4.13 -20.71
N SER A 187 7.78 -4.88 -21.22
CA SER A 187 6.43 -4.91 -20.63
C SER A 187 6.41 -5.46 -19.21
N VAL A 188 7.20 -6.50 -18.90
CA VAL A 188 7.32 -7.01 -17.53
C VAL A 188 7.96 -5.97 -16.61
N LEU A 189 9.04 -5.33 -17.04
CA LEU A 189 9.74 -4.30 -16.25
C LEU A 189 8.85 -3.09 -15.99
N TYR A 190 8.17 -2.60 -17.02
CA TYR A 190 7.24 -1.49 -16.96
C TYR A 190 6.07 -1.84 -16.02
N SER A 191 5.44 -2.99 -16.23
CA SER A 191 4.31 -3.46 -15.43
C SER A 191 4.67 -3.73 -13.95
N ALA A 192 5.93 -4.09 -13.66
CA ALA A 192 6.44 -4.25 -12.31
C ALA A 192 6.53 -2.91 -11.54
N ILE A 193 6.80 -1.80 -12.24
CA ILE A 193 6.82 -0.46 -11.64
C ILE A 193 5.40 0.08 -11.51
N TYR A 194 4.60 -0.07 -12.57
CA TYR A 194 3.18 0.21 -12.54
C TYR A 194 2.42 -0.74 -13.46
N PRO A 195 1.35 -1.42 -12.98
CA PRO A 195 0.59 -1.13 -11.77
C PRO A 195 1.07 -1.86 -10.51
N MET A 196 2.07 -2.75 -10.58
CA MET A 196 2.38 -3.66 -9.47
C MET A 196 2.79 -2.93 -8.18
N CYS A 197 3.75 -1.99 -8.20
CA CYS A 197 4.19 -1.30 -6.97
C CYS A 197 3.04 -0.54 -6.26
N PRO A 198 2.25 0.33 -6.93
CA PRO A 198 1.08 0.96 -6.32
C PRO A 198 0.03 -0.05 -5.87
N THR A 199 -0.18 -1.14 -6.62
CA THR A 199 -1.14 -2.18 -6.22
C THR A 199 -0.69 -2.90 -4.95
N ILE A 200 0.61 -3.16 -4.78
CA ILE A 200 1.18 -3.73 -3.55
C ILE A 200 1.02 -2.75 -2.38
N ALA A 201 1.25 -1.46 -2.61
CA ALA A 201 1.07 -0.43 -1.59
C ALA A 201 -0.41 -0.31 -1.16
N ALA A 202 -1.32 -0.30 -2.14
CA ALA A 202 -2.76 -0.31 -1.93
C ALA A 202 -3.21 -1.56 -1.16
N PHE A 203 -2.76 -2.73 -1.58
CA PHE A 203 -3.04 -3.99 -0.92
C PHE A 203 -2.54 -4.01 0.54
N SER A 204 -1.34 -3.47 0.78
CA SER A 204 -0.79 -3.35 2.13
C SER A 204 -1.65 -2.44 3.00
N LEU A 205 -2.06 -1.28 2.47
CA LEU A 205 -2.96 -0.35 3.16
C LEU A 205 -4.29 -1.03 3.50
N CYS A 206 -4.96 -1.64 2.51
CA CYS A 206 -6.24 -2.32 2.72
C CYS A 206 -6.13 -3.41 3.79
N LEU A 207 -5.05 -4.20 3.77
CA LEU A 207 -4.82 -5.24 4.75
C LEU A 207 -4.61 -4.66 6.16
N PHE A 208 -3.89 -3.55 6.28
CA PHE A 208 -3.67 -2.91 7.57
C PHE A 208 -4.95 -2.29 8.11
N CYS A 209 -5.72 -1.59 7.27
CA CYS A 209 -7.04 -1.06 7.65
C CYS A 209 -7.97 -2.18 8.11
N GLN A 210 -8.10 -3.25 7.33
CA GLN A 210 -8.96 -4.39 7.66
C GLN A 210 -8.59 -5.01 9.02
N ARG A 211 -7.30 -5.11 9.34
CA ARG A 211 -6.88 -5.64 10.64
C ARG A 211 -7.25 -4.74 11.80
N ILE A 212 -7.13 -3.43 11.63
CA ILE A 212 -7.54 -2.49 12.66
C ILE A 212 -9.06 -2.58 12.83
N CYS A 213 -9.83 -2.67 11.72
CA CYS A 213 -11.28 -2.92 11.78
C CYS A 213 -11.60 -4.21 12.56
N ASP A 214 -10.95 -5.33 12.25
CA ASP A 214 -11.18 -6.60 12.95
C ASP A 214 -10.87 -6.49 14.46
N GLN A 215 -9.85 -5.71 14.84
CA GLN A 215 -9.53 -5.46 16.24
C GLN A 215 -10.60 -4.62 16.93
N VAL A 216 -11.03 -3.52 16.31
CA VAL A 216 -12.11 -2.67 16.84
C VAL A 216 -13.39 -3.50 17.01
N ARG A 217 -13.79 -4.24 15.97
CA ARG A 217 -14.96 -5.11 16.01
C ARG A 217 -14.89 -6.17 17.10
N SER A 218 -13.71 -6.78 17.30
CA SER A 218 -13.50 -7.73 18.39
C SER A 218 -13.68 -7.08 19.76
N LEU A 219 -13.28 -5.82 19.94
CA LEU A 219 -13.52 -5.08 21.18
C LEU A 219 -15.00 -4.74 21.35
N THR A 220 -15.66 -4.28 20.29
CA THR A 220 -17.10 -4.00 20.28
C THR A 220 -17.90 -5.22 20.72
N LEU A 221 -17.66 -6.39 20.10
CA LEU A 221 -18.33 -7.65 20.47
C LEU A 221 -18.04 -8.08 21.92
N LEU A 222 -16.85 -7.79 22.43
CA LEU A 222 -16.46 -8.11 23.80
C LEU A 222 -17.18 -7.20 24.81
N ILE A 223 -17.44 -5.93 24.46
CA ILE A 223 -18.26 -5.01 25.25
C ILE A 223 -19.73 -5.42 25.21
N GLU A 224 -20.26 -5.73 24.03
CA GLU A 224 -21.66 -6.11 23.81
C GLU A 224 -22.04 -7.34 24.66
N LYS A 225 -21.21 -8.39 24.62
CA LYS A 225 -21.41 -9.64 25.36
C LYS A 225 -21.17 -9.54 26.86
N CYS A 226 -20.45 -8.50 27.32
CA CYS A 226 -20.15 -8.31 28.74
C CYS A 226 -21.41 -7.87 29.50
N SER A 227 -21.71 -8.49 30.64
CA SER A 227 -22.83 -8.01 31.48
C SER A 227 -22.50 -6.66 32.14
N PRO A 228 -23.50 -5.80 32.45
CA PRO A 228 -23.24 -4.53 33.13
C PRO A 228 -22.49 -4.67 34.47
N LYS A 229 -22.70 -5.79 35.18
CA LYS A 229 -21.99 -6.11 36.44
C LYS A 229 -20.52 -6.44 36.22
N GLN A 230 -20.17 -7.09 35.12
CA GLN A 230 -18.80 -7.43 34.74
C GLN A 230 -18.02 -6.24 34.16
N PHE A 231 -18.73 -5.18 33.72
CA PHE A 231 -18.15 -3.98 33.12
C PHE A 231 -17.48 -3.05 34.15
N THR A 232 -16.63 -3.64 35.00
CA THR A 232 -15.89 -3.02 36.11
C THR A 232 -14.93 -1.90 35.67
N VAL A 233 -14.46 -1.06 36.59
CA VAL A 233 -13.52 0.04 36.27
C VAL A 233 -12.20 -0.52 35.71
N SER A 234 -11.74 -1.65 36.23
CA SER A 234 -10.56 -2.35 35.71
C SER A 234 -10.78 -2.89 34.30
N PHE A 235 -11.97 -3.41 34.00
CA PHE A 235 -12.34 -3.85 32.66
C PHE A 235 -12.40 -2.67 31.68
N GLN A 236 -13.08 -1.57 32.06
CA GLN A 236 -13.12 -0.34 31.27
C GLN A 236 -11.72 0.20 30.97
N SER A 237 -10.85 0.26 31.98
CA SER A 237 -9.47 0.71 31.82
C SER A 237 -8.69 -0.19 30.85
N ASN A 238 -8.90 -1.52 30.89
CA ASN A 238 -8.28 -2.44 29.95
C ASN A 238 -8.75 -2.20 28.50
N ILE A 239 -10.04 -2.00 28.29
CA ILE A 239 -10.61 -1.67 26.97
C ILE A 239 -10.08 -0.34 26.45
N LEU A 240 -10.04 0.69 27.30
CA LEU A 240 -9.49 2.00 26.94
C LEU A 240 -7.99 1.93 26.61
N ASN A 241 -7.22 1.10 27.31
CA ASN A 241 -5.82 0.86 26.99
C ASN A 241 -5.65 0.16 25.63
N GLN A 242 -6.51 -0.79 25.29
CA GLN A 242 -6.51 -1.43 23.97
C GLN A 242 -6.93 -0.46 22.87
N LYS A 243 -7.95 0.37 23.11
CA LYS A 243 -8.37 1.44 22.21
C LYS A 243 -7.26 2.45 21.95
N ARG A 244 -6.55 2.89 22.99
CA ARG A 244 -5.39 3.79 22.84
C ARG A 244 -4.31 3.21 21.94
N ARG A 245 -3.99 1.91 22.07
CA ARG A 245 -3.02 1.23 21.19
C ARG A 245 -3.50 1.17 19.74
N ILE A 246 -4.81 0.98 19.52
CA ILE A 246 -5.42 1.05 18.18
C ILE A 246 -5.28 2.46 17.60
N ASP A 247 -5.54 3.50 18.40
CA ASP A 247 -5.43 4.89 17.97
C ASP A 247 -3.97 5.26 17.63
N ASP A 248 -3.01 4.81 18.42
CA ASP A 248 -1.58 4.95 18.13
C ASP A 248 -1.20 4.24 16.80
N ALA A 249 -1.75 3.06 16.55
CA ALA A 249 -1.54 2.32 15.30
C ALA A 249 -2.17 3.04 14.10
N LEU A 250 -3.38 3.57 14.25
CA LEU A 250 -4.09 4.33 13.22
C LEU A 250 -3.36 5.62 12.90
N PHE A 251 -2.86 6.33 13.92
CA PHE A 251 -2.05 7.53 13.74
C PHE A 251 -0.77 7.24 12.93
N LEU A 252 -0.05 6.17 13.25
CA LEU A 252 1.13 5.76 12.49
C LEU A 252 0.78 5.32 11.06
N LEU A 253 -0.31 4.58 10.87
CA LEU A 253 -0.79 4.16 9.56
C LEU A 253 -1.11 5.38 8.68
N GLN A 254 -1.86 6.35 9.21
CA GLN A 254 -2.20 7.59 8.51
C GLN A 254 -0.94 8.36 8.14
N LYS A 255 0.03 8.48 9.06
CA LYS A 255 1.28 9.21 8.80
C LYS A 255 2.13 8.59 7.69
N VAL A 256 2.10 7.26 7.57
CA VAL A 256 2.82 6.52 6.51
C VAL A 256 2.06 6.58 5.18
N PHE A 257 0.74 6.38 5.20
CA PHE A 257 -0.06 6.14 4.00
C PHE A 257 -0.90 7.32 3.53
N TYR A 258 -0.97 8.45 4.22
CA TYR A 258 -1.80 9.60 3.79
C TYR A 258 -1.48 10.07 2.36
N LEU A 259 -0.21 10.35 2.08
CA LEU A 259 0.21 10.76 0.73
C LEU A 259 0.17 9.59 -0.27
N PRO A 260 0.71 8.39 0.06
CA PRO A 260 0.57 7.22 -0.80
C PRO A 260 -0.87 6.89 -1.20
N SER A 261 -1.83 6.91 -0.26
CA SER A 261 -3.22 6.56 -0.52
C SER A 261 -3.88 7.59 -1.44
N PHE A 262 -3.62 8.88 -1.24
CA PHE A 262 -4.10 9.93 -2.14
C PHE A 262 -3.60 9.72 -3.57
N LEU A 263 -2.30 9.48 -3.73
CA LEU A 263 -1.69 9.27 -5.05
C LEU A 263 -2.17 7.98 -5.72
N ILE A 264 -2.35 6.89 -4.96
CA ILE A 264 -2.91 5.63 -5.46
C ILE A 264 -4.34 5.87 -5.95
N CYS A 265 -5.19 6.51 -5.14
CA CYS A 265 -6.58 6.77 -5.50
C CYS A 265 -6.67 7.68 -6.72
N ALA A 266 -5.87 8.76 -6.78
CA ALA A 266 -5.82 9.67 -7.92
C ALA A 266 -5.37 8.95 -9.20
N ALA A 267 -4.29 8.16 -9.13
CA ALA A 267 -3.80 7.39 -10.26
C ALA A 267 -4.83 6.39 -10.76
N SER A 268 -5.41 5.58 -9.86
CA SER A 268 -6.41 4.58 -10.22
C SER A 268 -7.68 5.22 -10.79
N PHE A 269 -8.13 6.35 -10.23
CA PHE A 269 -9.28 7.10 -10.75
C PHE A 269 -9.02 7.65 -12.15
N CYS A 270 -7.88 8.33 -12.37
CA CYS A 270 -7.48 8.83 -13.69
C CYS A 270 -7.35 7.69 -14.72
N SER A 271 -6.76 6.55 -14.33
CA SER A 271 -6.67 5.36 -15.17
C SER A 271 -8.06 4.83 -15.53
N CYS A 272 -8.98 4.69 -14.56
CA CYS A 272 -10.36 4.29 -14.82
C CYS A 272 -11.07 5.24 -15.78
N CYS A 273 -10.97 6.56 -15.59
CA CYS A 273 -11.55 7.55 -16.51
C CYS A 273 -10.99 7.43 -17.92
N THR A 274 -9.67 7.26 -18.05
CA THR A 274 -8.99 7.10 -19.34
C THR A 274 -9.46 5.84 -20.06
N LEU A 275 -9.64 4.74 -19.32
CA LEU A 275 -10.12 3.47 -19.86
C LEU A 275 -11.59 3.56 -20.30
N VAL A 276 -12.46 4.19 -19.52
CA VAL A 276 -13.86 4.43 -19.90
C VAL A 276 -13.93 5.29 -21.16
N ALA A 277 -13.15 6.37 -21.23
CA ALA A 277 -13.09 7.22 -22.42
C ALA A 277 -12.59 6.46 -23.66
N TRP A 278 -11.61 5.57 -23.49
CA TRP A 278 -11.13 4.71 -24.57
C TRP A 278 -12.21 3.73 -25.05
N ILE A 279 -12.92 3.06 -24.13
CA ILE A 279 -14.02 2.13 -24.44
C ILE A 279 -15.11 2.86 -25.24
N LEU A 280 -15.54 4.04 -24.77
CA LEU A 280 -16.58 4.84 -25.44
C LEU A 280 -16.16 5.27 -26.86
N LYS A 281 -14.89 5.63 -27.06
CA LYS A 281 -14.38 6.03 -28.38
C LYS A 281 -14.23 4.86 -29.36
N ARG A 282 -13.93 3.67 -28.86
CA ARG A 282 -13.57 2.49 -29.68
C ARG A 282 -14.72 1.51 -29.89
N PHE A 283 -15.90 1.78 -29.34
CA PHE A 283 -17.07 0.89 -29.44
C PHE A 283 -17.49 0.59 -30.90
N ASP A 284 -17.18 1.50 -31.84
CA ASP A 284 -17.54 1.37 -33.27
C ASP A 284 -16.46 0.70 -34.15
N TYR A 285 -15.33 0.26 -33.58
CA TYR A 285 -14.21 -0.32 -34.34
C TYR A 285 -13.95 -1.78 -33.96
N SER A 286 -13.51 -2.59 -34.92
CA SER A 286 -13.03 -3.96 -34.71
C SER A 286 -11.69 -3.98 -33.96
N VAL A 287 -11.75 -3.73 -32.65
CA VAL A 287 -10.57 -3.77 -31.78
C VAL A 287 -10.13 -5.23 -31.58
N GLU A 288 -8.82 -5.45 -31.65
CA GLU A 288 -8.22 -6.76 -31.39
C GLU A 288 -8.49 -7.26 -29.96
N LEU A 289 -8.85 -8.55 -29.82
CA LEU A 289 -9.10 -9.21 -28.54
C LEU A 289 -7.98 -9.03 -27.51
N ALA A 290 -6.71 -9.17 -27.92
CA ALA A 290 -5.56 -9.02 -27.01
C ALA A 290 -5.46 -7.61 -26.41
N THR A 291 -5.81 -6.59 -27.21
CA THR A 291 -5.86 -5.19 -26.75
C THR A 291 -7.03 -5.01 -25.79
N MET A 292 -8.23 -5.50 -26.13
CA MET A 292 -9.40 -5.45 -25.25
C MET A 292 -9.13 -6.11 -23.88
N LEU A 293 -8.54 -7.31 -23.88
CA LEU A 293 -8.19 -8.02 -22.65
C LEU A 293 -7.17 -7.25 -21.81
N THR A 294 -6.18 -6.64 -22.44
CA THR A 294 -5.19 -5.81 -21.74
C THR A 294 -5.86 -4.63 -21.04
N PHE A 295 -6.69 -3.87 -21.75
CA PHE A 295 -7.41 -2.72 -21.20
C PHE A 295 -8.40 -3.13 -20.09
N PHE A 296 -9.09 -4.26 -20.25
CA PHE A 296 -9.98 -4.80 -19.23
C PHE A 296 -9.23 -5.21 -17.96
N LEU A 297 -8.06 -5.86 -18.10
CA LEU A 297 -7.21 -6.20 -16.96
C LEU A 297 -6.73 -4.95 -16.21
N TYR A 298 -6.29 -3.91 -16.94
CA TYR A 298 -5.94 -2.62 -16.33
C TYR A 298 -7.13 -1.98 -15.59
N PHE A 299 -8.32 -2.01 -16.19
CA PHE A 299 -9.54 -1.48 -15.59
C PHE A 299 -9.89 -2.22 -14.31
N PHE A 300 -9.87 -3.55 -14.36
CA PHE A 300 -10.14 -4.40 -13.21
C PHE A 300 -9.14 -4.15 -12.08
N MET A 301 -7.84 -4.09 -12.38
CA MET A 301 -6.80 -3.85 -11.37
C MET A 301 -6.94 -2.47 -10.72
N CYS A 302 -7.11 -1.41 -11.52
CA CYS A 302 -7.26 -0.04 -11.01
C CYS A 302 -8.58 0.14 -10.26
N GLY A 303 -9.69 -0.36 -10.81
CA GLY A 303 -11.02 -0.25 -10.24
C GLY A 303 -11.17 -1.02 -8.94
N VAL A 304 -10.70 -2.27 -8.90
CA VAL A 304 -10.71 -3.08 -7.66
C VAL A 304 -9.78 -2.47 -6.62
N SER A 305 -8.60 -1.98 -7.01
CA SER A 305 -7.69 -1.30 -6.08
C SER A 305 -8.31 -0.04 -5.47
N LEU A 306 -8.94 0.80 -6.30
CA LEU A 306 -9.62 2.02 -5.85
C LEU A 306 -10.79 1.69 -4.92
N LEU A 307 -11.67 0.78 -5.32
CA LEU A 307 -12.82 0.36 -4.53
C LEU A 307 -12.38 -0.23 -3.20
N ALA A 308 -11.36 -1.10 -3.20
CA ALA A 308 -10.84 -1.70 -1.98
C ALA A 308 -10.24 -0.65 -1.04
N CYS A 309 -9.50 0.34 -1.56
CA CYS A 309 -8.94 1.42 -0.74
C CYS A 309 -10.05 2.26 -0.10
N LEU A 310 -11.04 2.69 -0.89
CA LEU A 310 -12.16 3.49 -0.40
C LEU A 310 -13.03 2.72 0.59
N TRP A 311 -13.32 1.44 0.31
CA TRP A 311 -14.12 0.59 1.19
C TRP A 311 -13.43 0.33 2.53
N THR A 312 -12.16 -0.09 2.51
CA THR A 312 -11.45 -0.45 3.75
C THR A 312 -11.08 0.78 4.59
N ALA A 313 -10.67 1.89 3.96
CA ALA A 313 -10.39 3.12 4.69
C ALA A 313 -11.67 3.82 5.16
N GLY A 314 -12.75 3.75 4.38
CA GLY A 314 -14.06 4.32 4.72
C GLY A 314 -14.85 3.51 5.75
N GLY A 315 -14.66 2.20 5.83
CA GLY A 315 -15.30 1.35 6.84
C GLY A 315 -14.68 1.49 8.24
N LEU A 316 -13.41 1.87 8.34
CA LEU A 316 -12.73 2.05 9.62
C LEU A 316 -13.39 3.08 10.57
N PRO A 317 -13.78 4.30 10.14
CA PRO A 317 -14.49 5.23 11.03
C PRO A 317 -15.85 4.70 11.48
N VAL A 318 -16.56 3.95 10.63
CA VAL A 318 -17.88 3.36 10.96
C VAL A 318 -17.75 2.37 12.12
N GLU A 319 -16.78 1.45 12.05
CA GLU A 319 -16.52 0.48 13.12
C GLU A 319 -16.07 1.18 14.42
N LEU A 320 -15.36 2.31 14.31
CA LEU A 320 -14.91 3.08 15.46
C LEU A 320 -16.06 3.81 16.17
N GLU A 321 -17.03 4.29 15.39
CA GLU A 321 -18.25 4.91 15.89
C GLU A 321 -19.12 3.89 16.63
N GLU A 322 -19.34 2.71 16.03
CA GLU A 322 -20.07 1.59 16.65
C GLU A 322 -19.42 1.15 17.98
N PHE A 323 -18.09 1.08 18.03
CA PHE A 323 -17.37 0.82 19.28
C PHE A 323 -17.67 1.88 20.36
N ASN A 324 -17.64 3.16 20.00
CA ASN A 324 -17.88 4.25 20.95
C ASN A 324 -19.32 4.21 21.47
N GLU A 325 -20.29 3.99 20.59
CA GLU A 325 -21.71 3.87 20.95
C GLU A 325 -21.94 2.73 21.95
N GLU A 326 -21.44 1.52 21.66
CA GLU A 326 -21.61 0.37 22.54
C GLU A 326 -20.86 0.55 23.88
N PHE A 327 -19.67 1.17 23.87
CA PHE A 327 -18.95 1.51 25.10
C PHE A 327 -19.75 2.47 25.98
N HIS A 328 -20.27 3.56 25.41
CA HIS A 328 -21.07 4.55 26.13
C HIS A 328 -22.37 3.97 26.68
N LYS A 329 -23.08 3.19 25.86
CA LYS A 329 -24.31 2.48 26.25
C LYS A 329 -24.07 1.56 27.43
N LYS A 330 -23.01 0.74 27.41
CA LYS A 330 -22.67 -0.15 28.55
C LYS A 330 -22.24 0.62 29.80
N ALA A 331 -21.49 1.71 29.64
CA ALA A 331 -21.10 2.55 30.75
C ALA A 331 -22.33 3.15 31.46
N GLN A 332 -23.30 3.67 30.70
CA GLN A 332 -24.56 4.20 31.22
C GLN A 332 -25.40 3.12 31.91
N LEU A 333 -25.56 1.95 31.30
CA LEU A 333 -26.30 0.83 31.91
C LEU A 333 -25.72 0.40 33.25
N ARG A 334 -24.39 0.49 33.42
CA ARG A 334 -23.76 0.19 34.71
C ARG A 334 -24.06 1.23 35.77
N LEU A 335 -24.14 2.51 35.40
CA LEU A 335 -24.54 3.58 36.33
C LEU A 335 -25.98 3.42 36.83
N LEU A 336 -26.85 2.79 36.03
CA LEU A 336 -28.25 2.52 36.41
C LEU A 336 -28.44 1.25 37.24
N VAL A 337 -27.46 0.34 37.25
CA VAL A 337 -27.52 -0.97 37.95
C VAL A 337 -26.77 -0.94 39.30
N ASN A 338 -25.96 0.09 39.53
CA ASN A 338 -25.40 0.44 40.85
C ASN A 338 -26.42 1.28 41.62
#